data_AF-A0A286C5F7-F1
#
_entry.id   AF-A0A286C5F7-F1
#
_cell.length_a   1.000
_cell.length_b   1.000
_cell.length_c   1.000
_cell.angle_alpha   90.00
_cell.angle_beta   90.00
_cell.angle_gamma   90.00
#
_symmetry.space_group_name_H-M   'P 1'
#
loop_
_entity.id
_entity.type
_entity.pdbx_description
1 polymer ?
#
loop_
_entity_poly.entity_id
_entity_poly.type
_entity_poly.pdbx_seq_one_letter_code
_entity_poly.pdbx_strand_id
1 'polypeptide(L)'
;MKKTMKTTADFLDDLKIKYELPSDYAIAKRLNMHRQQVSKYRTCKFTFDDETAIKIAHELGVNEAYVMACMNAQRAKEENVKKAWEKAAKLLGGVAAGVAIMTSPVLGIDLEAAPLLALTTASESTLYIMLNWLWMTEPNSN
;
A
#
# COMPACT_ATOMS: atom_id res chain seq x y z
N MET A 1 -10.76 -18.26 -6.64
CA MET A 1 -10.85 -17.27 -5.55
C MET A 1 -10.02 -16.05 -5.94
N LYS A 2 -10.63 -14.88 -6.09
CA LYS A 2 -9.89 -13.64 -6.31
C LYS A 2 -9.16 -13.32 -5.00
N LYS A 3 -7.84 -13.50 -4.98
CA LYS A 3 -7.04 -13.27 -3.77
C LYS A 3 -6.97 -11.76 -3.53
N THR A 4 -7.71 -11.27 -2.54
CA THR A 4 -7.85 -9.83 -2.28
C THR A 4 -6.61 -9.23 -1.61
N MET A 5 -5.70 -10.06 -1.08
CA MET A 5 -4.56 -9.66 -0.25
C MET A 5 -3.32 -10.52 -0.54
N LYS A 6 -2.15 -9.87 -0.69
CA LYS A 6 -0.89 -10.56 -0.91
C LYS A 6 -0.40 -11.20 0.38
N THR A 7 0.03 -12.46 0.31
CA THR A 7 0.65 -13.18 1.42
C THR A 7 2.17 -13.14 1.32
N THR A 8 2.87 -13.60 2.36
CA THR A 8 4.33 -13.76 2.34
C THR A 8 4.83 -14.51 1.09
N ALA A 9 4.16 -15.59 0.70
CA ALA A 9 4.53 -16.34 -0.50
C ALA A 9 4.38 -15.52 -1.79
N ASP A 10 3.33 -14.71 -1.92
CA ASP A 10 3.12 -13.88 -3.11
C ASP A 10 4.22 -12.83 -3.26
N PHE A 11 4.64 -12.18 -2.16
CA PHE A 11 5.74 -11.23 -2.19
C PHE A 11 7.08 -11.89 -2.58
N LEU A 12 7.31 -13.14 -2.16
CA LEU A 12 8.48 -13.89 -2.59
C LEU A 12 8.41 -14.25 -4.09
N ASP A 13 7.22 -14.55 -4.60
CA ASP A 13 7.02 -14.80 -6.03
C ASP A 13 7.18 -13.52 -6.85
N ASP A 14 6.67 -12.39 -6.37
CA ASP A 14 6.90 -11.08 -7.00
C ASP A 14 8.40 -10.77 -7.09
N LEU A 15 9.16 -11.04 -6.03
CA LEU A 15 10.62 -10.87 -6.02
C LEU A 15 11.31 -11.81 -7.01
N LYS A 16 10.83 -13.06 -7.09
CA LYS A 16 11.34 -14.05 -8.04
C LYS A 16 11.13 -13.59 -9.47
N ILE A 17 9.95 -13.04 -9.77
CA ILE A 17 9.59 -12.51 -11.09
C ILE A 17 10.42 -11.26 -11.39
N LYS A 18 10.46 -10.28 -10.48
CA LYS A 18 11.17 -9.00 -10.66
C LYS A 18 12.67 -9.19 -10.95
N TYR A 19 13.28 -10.20 -10.35
CA TYR A 19 14.72 -10.44 -10.44
C TYR A 19 15.08 -11.73 -11.20
N GLU A 20 14.11 -12.34 -11.88
CA GLU A 20 14.27 -13.56 -12.69
C GLU A 20 15.05 -14.68 -11.96
N LEU A 21 14.75 -14.86 -10.67
CA LEU A 21 15.53 -15.76 -9.82
C LEU A 21 15.15 -17.22 -10.07
N PRO A 22 16.13 -18.14 -10.21
CA PRO A 22 15.84 -19.54 -10.56
C PRO A 22 15.30 -20.35 -9.37
N SER A 23 15.57 -19.92 -8.12
CA SER A 23 15.21 -20.69 -6.94
C SER A 23 14.99 -19.83 -5.69
N ASP A 24 14.30 -20.40 -4.71
CA ASP A 24 14.10 -19.79 -3.38
C ASP A 24 15.42 -19.56 -2.63
N TYR A 25 16.44 -20.38 -2.92
CA TYR A 25 17.78 -20.16 -2.38
C TYR A 25 18.42 -18.88 -2.93
N ALA A 26 18.16 -18.54 -4.21
CA ALA A 26 18.62 -17.29 -4.79
C ALA A 26 17.92 -16.07 -4.15
N ILE A 27 16.64 -16.21 -3.79
CA ILE A 27 15.92 -15.18 -2.99
C ILE A 27 16.59 -15.00 -1.62
N ALA A 28 16.89 -16.11 -0.93
CA ALA A 28 17.56 -16.07 0.37
C ALA A 28 18.90 -15.33 0.30
N LYS A 29 19.71 -15.63 -0.71
CA LYS A 29 21.00 -14.96 -0.95
C LYS A 29 20.83 -13.47 -1.24
N ARG A 30 19.86 -13.10 -2.08
CA ARG A 30 19.61 -11.70 -2.45
C ARG A 30 19.16 -10.87 -1.24
N LEU A 31 18.23 -11.39 -0.45
CA LEU A 31 17.74 -10.69 0.73
C LEU A 31 18.64 -10.86 1.97
N ASN A 32 19.78 -11.53 1.84
CA ASN A 32 20.70 -11.84 2.94
C ASN A 32 19.98 -12.48 4.14
N MET A 33 19.13 -13.47 3.88
CA MET A 33 18.37 -14.20 4.90
C MET A 33 18.69 -15.69 4.86
N HIS A 34 18.44 -16.39 5.95
CA HIS A 34 18.67 -17.83 6.01
C HIS A 34 17.65 -18.58 5.15
N ARG A 35 18.08 -19.63 4.44
CA ARG A 35 17.19 -20.45 3.59
C ARG A 35 15.97 -20.99 4.35
N GLN A 36 16.13 -21.32 5.63
CA GLN A 36 15.01 -21.78 6.46
C GLN A 36 13.95 -20.69 6.69
N GLN A 37 14.34 -19.40 6.73
CA GLN A 37 13.39 -18.30 6.85
C GLN A 37 12.52 -18.22 5.59
N VAL A 38 13.13 -18.30 4.40
CA VAL A 38 12.37 -18.34 3.12
C VAL A 38 11.39 -19.51 3.10
N SER A 39 11.84 -20.71 3.50
CA SER A 39 10.97 -21.89 3.59
C SER A 39 9.79 -21.67 4.55
N LYS A 40 10.03 -21.07 5.73
CA LYS A 40 8.95 -20.71 6.67
C LYS A 40 7.95 -19.74 6.04
N TYR A 41 8.41 -18.72 5.34
CA TYR A 41 7.55 -17.74 4.67
C TYR A 41 6.73 -18.35 3.52
N ARG A 42 7.28 -19.33 2.80
CA ARG A 42 6.55 -20.10 1.77
C ARG A 42 5.34 -20.84 2.33
N THR A 43 5.39 -21.30 3.57
CA THR A 43 4.25 -21.98 4.22
C THR A 43 3.09 -21.05 4.57
N CYS A 44 3.28 -19.72 4.49
CA CYS A 44 2.31 -18.71 4.94
C CYS A 44 1.88 -18.82 6.42
N LYS A 45 2.55 -19.64 7.23
CA LYS A 45 2.31 -19.72 8.69
C LYS A 45 3.08 -18.64 9.47
N PHE A 46 4.15 -18.13 8.87
CA PHE A 46 4.99 -17.08 9.43
C PHE A 46 4.87 -15.83 8.57
N THR A 47 4.89 -14.68 9.23
CA THR A 47 4.87 -13.36 8.60
C THR A 47 6.26 -12.74 8.60
N PHE A 48 6.51 -11.78 7.72
CA PHE A 48 7.72 -10.96 7.81
C PHE A 48 7.72 -10.15 9.12
N ASP A 49 8.92 -9.89 9.61
CA ASP A 49 9.15 -8.85 10.61
C ASP A 49 9.13 -7.47 9.94
N ASP A 50 9.01 -6.41 10.72
CA ASP A 50 8.81 -5.05 10.19
C ASP A 50 10.01 -4.59 9.34
N GLU A 51 11.24 -4.86 9.80
CA GLU A 51 12.47 -4.58 9.03
C GLU A 51 12.50 -5.35 7.70
N THR A 52 12.06 -6.61 7.72
CA THR A 52 12.03 -7.46 6.51
C THR A 52 10.93 -6.98 5.56
N ALA A 53 9.77 -6.56 6.09
CA ALA A 53 8.67 -6.02 5.31
C ALA A 53 9.07 -4.73 4.57
N ILE A 54 9.75 -3.80 5.26
CA ILE A 54 10.31 -2.58 4.67
C ILE A 54 11.33 -2.93 3.58
N LYS A 55 12.26 -3.84 3.87
CA LYS A 55 13.25 -4.29 2.89
C LYS A 55 12.60 -4.86 1.62
N ILE A 56 11.62 -5.75 1.77
CA ILE A 56 10.90 -6.36 0.65
C ILE A 56 10.11 -5.30 -0.13
N ALA A 57 9.47 -4.36 0.57
CA ALA A 57 8.74 -3.26 -0.04
C ALA A 57 9.65 -2.40 -0.92
N HIS A 58 10.82 -2.02 -0.40
CA HIS A 58 11.84 -1.26 -1.14
C HIS A 58 12.37 -2.03 -2.35
N GLU A 59 12.69 -3.33 -2.18
CA GLU A 59 13.13 -4.20 -3.27
C GLU A 59 12.07 -4.36 -4.36
N LEU A 60 10.78 -4.38 -4.01
CA LEU A 60 9.68 -4.47 -4.96
C LEU A 60 9.25 -3.12 -5.53
N GLY A 61 9.55 -2.01 -4.87
CA GLY A 61 9.05 -0.68 -5.22
C GLY A 61 7.56 -0.53 -4.89
N VAL A 62 7.10 -1.17 -3.82
CA VAL A 62 5.72 -1.07 -3.31
C VAL A 62 5.72 -0.33 -1.99
N ASN A 63 4.56 0.23 -1.60
CA ASN A 63 4.41 0.95 -0.34
C ASN A 63 4.73 0.05 0.88
N GLU A 64 5.56 0.52 1.81
CA GLU A 64 5.97 -0.25 2.99
C GLU A 64 4.78 -0.54 3.91
N ALA A 65 3.91 0.45 4.12
CA ALA A 65 2.71 0.30 4.94
C ALA A 65 1.75 -0.74 4.34
N TYR A 66 1.70 -0.89 3.02
CA TYR A 66 0.92 -1.96 2.38
C TYR A 66 1.45 -3.34 2.76
N VAL A 67 2.77 -3.56 2.68
CA VAL A 67 3.38 -4.86 3.03
C VAL A 67 3.16 -5.15 4.52
N MET A 68 3.37 -4.15 5.39
CA MET A 68 3.12 -4.29 6.83
C MET A 68 1.65 -4.57 7.15
N ALA A 69 0.70 -3.91 6.47
CA ALA A 69 -0.73 -4.17 6.63
C ALA A 69 -1.07 -5.61 6.21
N CYS A 70 -0.49 -6.12 5.12
CA CYS A 70 -0.63 -7.52 4.71
C CYS A 70 -0.10 -8.48 5.78
N MET A 71 1.08 -8.20 6.35
CA MET A 71 1.65 -9.03 7.41
C MET A 71 0.79 -9.05 8.67
N ASN A 72 0.30 -7.89 9.10
CA ASN A 72 -0.57 -7.79 10.27
C ASN A 72 -1.92 -8.47 10.07
N ALA A 73 -2.51 -8.37 8.87
CA ALA A 73 -3.71 -9.12 8.51
C ALA A 73 -3.49 -10.64 8.60
N GLN A 74 -2.34 -11.13 8.11
CA GLN A 74 -1.99 -12.55 8.17
C GLN A 74 -1.67 -13.04 9.60
N ARG A 75 -1.14 -12.17 10.46
CA ARG A 75 -0.81 -12.46 11.86
C ARG A 75 -2.02 -12.43 12.80
N ALA A 76 -3.04 -11.62 12.47
CA ALA A 76 -4.21 -11.41 13.30
C ALA A 76 -5.01 -12.71 13.48
N LYS A 77 -5.29 -13.06 14.74
CA LYS A 77 -6.14 -14.22 15.10
C LYS A 77 -7.61 -13.84 15.18
N GLU A 78 -7.88 -12.62 15.65
CA GLU A 78 -9.23 -12.08 15.79
C GLU A 78 -9.75 -11.56 14.44
N GLU A 79 -10.95 -11.98 14.07
CA GLU A 79 -11.55 -11.67 12.76
C GLU A 79 -11.79 -10.16 12.57
N ASN A 80 -12.16 -9.45 13.63
CA ASN A 80 -12.37 -7.99 13.57
C ASN A 80 -11.06 -7.24 13.30
N VAL A 81 -9.97 -7.66 13.94
CA VAL A 81 -8.63 -7.07 13.76
C VAL A 81 -8.13 -7.37 12.35
N LYS A 82 -8.31 -8.60 11.88
CA LYS A 82 -7.97 -9.01 10.52
C LYS A 82 -8.68 -8.16 9.47
N LYS A 83 -10.00 -7.99 9.59
CA LYS A 83 -10.80 -7.15 8.68
C LYS A 83 -10.33 -5.69 8.66
N ALA A 84 -9.91 -5.14 9.80
CA ALA A 84 -9.38 -3.78 9.85
C ALA A 84 -8.08 -3.65 9.02
N TRP A 85 -7.15 -4.60 9.16
CA TRP A 85 -5.93 -4.63 8.38
C TRP A 85 -6.15 -4.92 6.89
N GLU A 86 -7.10 -5.79 6.55
CA GLU A 86 -7.48 -6.03 5.16
C GLU A 86 -8.04 -4.76 4.49
N LYS A 87 -8.85 -3.98 5.21
CA LYS A 87 -9.32 -2.67 4.73
C LYS A 87 -8.15 -1.70 4.53
N ALA A 88 -7.25 -1.60 5.51
CA ALA A 88 -6.08 -0.74 5.42
C ALA A 88 -5.22 -1.10 4.20
N ALA A 89 -4.91 -2.37 4.01
CA ALA A 89 -4.15 -2.84 2.86
C ALA A 89 -4.88 -2.63 1.53
N LYS A 90 -6.20 -2.76 1.47
CA LYS A 90 -6.97 -2.43 0.27
C LYS A 90 -6.85 -0.94 -0.10
N LEU A 91 -6.86 -0.05 0.89
CA LEU A 91 -6.66 1.38 0.67
C LEU A 91 -5.23 1.69 0.21
N LEU A 92 -4.25 1.09 0.88
CA LEU A 92 -2.83 1.31 0.58
C LEU A 92 -2.39 0.70 -0.77
N GLY A 93 -2.95 -0.46 -1.13
CA GLY A 93 -2.73 -1.10 -2.42
C GLY A 93 -3.49 -0.44 -3.58
N GLY A 94 -4.50 0.39 -3.28
CA GLY A 94 -5.33 1.08 -4.26
C GLY A 94 -4.82 2.46 -4.69
N VAL A 95 -3.87 3.06 -3.96
CA VAL A 95 -3.44 4.46 -4.19
C VAL A 95 -1.97 4.60 -4.65
N ALA A 96 -1.15 3.55 -4.62
CA ALA A 96 0.28 3.65 -4.95
C ALA A 96 0.66 3.01 -6.31
N ALA A 97 0.15 3.60 -7.40
CA ALA A 97 0.88 3.67 -8.67
C ALA A 97 1.32 5.13 -8.90
N GLY A 98 1.90 5.73 -7.86
CA GLY A 98 2.50 7.07 -7.90
C GLY A 98 3.98 6.96 -8.25
N VAL A 99 4.23 6.89 -9.55
CA VAL A 99 5.46 7.13 -10.31
C VAL A 99 6.82 6.75 -9.70
N ALA A 100 7.42 5.71 -10.27
CA ALA A 100 8.87 5.55 -10.31
C ALA A 100 9.46 6.67 -11.19
N ILE A 101 9.87 7.78 -10.58
CA ILE A 101 10.70 8.77 -11.28
C ILE A 101 12.14 8.23 -11.28
N MET A 102 12.45 7.35 -12.23
CA MET A 102 13.83 7.23 -12.69
C MET A 102 14.09 8.40 -13.62
N THR A 103 14.60 9.52 -13.10
CA THR A 103 15.10 10.63 -13.91
C THR A 103 16.39 10.23 -14.62
N SER A 104 16.27 9.61 -15.80
CA SER A 104 17.25 9.88 -16.86
C SER A 104 16.91 11.24 -17.46
N PRO A 105 17.83 12.22 -17.54
CA PRO A 105 17.50 13.55 -18.04
C PRO A 105 17.42 13.50 -19.55
N VAL A 106 16.26 13.14 -20.09
CA VAL A 106 15.94 13.35 -21.50
C VAL A 106 14.54 13.95 -21.56
N LEU A 107 14.52 15.27 -21.76
CA LEU A 107 13.39 16.09 -22.22
C LEU A 107 12.23 16.29 -21.23
N GLY A 108 12.44 17.21 -20.29
CA GLY A 108 11.48 18.28 -19.94
C GLY A 108 10.01 17.92 -19.76
N ILE A 109 9.70 17.05 -18.80
CA ILE A 109 8.36 16.97 -18.22
C ILE A 109 8.48 17.15 -16.70
N ASP A 110 7.99 18.28 -16.20
CA ASP A 110 7.85 18.52 -14.77
C ASP A 110 6.78 17.58 -14.23
N LEU A 111 7.20 16.59 -13.45
CA LEU A 111 6.32 15.61 -12.83
C LEU A 111 6.04 16.03 -11.38
N GLU A 112 5.17 17.02 -11.22
CA GLU A 112 4.60 17.39 -9.93
C GLU A 112 3.40 16.47 -9.64
N ALA A 113 3.66 15.22 -9.28
CA ALA A 113 2.61 14.30 -8.83
C ALA A 113 2.26 14.60 -7.35
N ALA A 114 1.66 15.76 -7.08
CA ALA A 114 0.97 16.00 -5.82
C ALA A 114 -0.42 15.35 -5.89
N PRO A 115 -0.84 14.52 -4.92
CA PRO A 115 -2.24 14.12 -4.81
C PRO A 115 -3.03 15.26 -4.16
N LEU A 116 -3.15 16.41 -4.85
CA LEU A 116 -3.91 17.58 -4.38
C LEU A 116 -5.41 17.50 -4.75
N LEU A 117 -5.81 16.54 -5.58
CA LEU A 117 -7.21 16.42 -6.03
C LEU A 117 -8.12 15.61 -5.09
N ALA A 118 -7.57 14.94 -4.07
CA ALA A 118 -8.37 14.18 -3.12
C ALA A 118 -8.98 15.04 -1.99
N LEU A 119 -8.51 16.29 -1.80
CA LEU A 119 -9.04 17.20 -0.77
C LEU A 119 -10.11 18.18 -1.30
N THR A 120 -10.20 18.38 -2.62
CA THR A 120 -11.15 19.34 -3.21
C THR A 120 -12.58 18.81 -3.22
N THR A 121 -12.75 17.49 -3.35
CA THR A 121 -14.08 16.84 -3.32
C THR A 121 -14.73 16.85 -1.95
N ALA A 122 -13.97 17.16 -0.89
CA ALA A 122 -14.50 17.33 0.46
C ALA A 122 -14.98 18.78 0.75
N SER A 123 -14.63 19.74 -0.11
CA SER A 123 -14.88 21.17 0.12
C SER A 123 -16.22 21.65 -0.45
N GLU A 124 -16.75 21.03 -1.51
CA GLU A 124 -17.96 21.55 -2.18
C GLU A 124 -19.22 21.38 -1.32
N SER A 125 -19.37 20.26 -0.62
CA SER A 125 -20.52 20.01 0.26
C SER A 125 -20.55 20.93 1.48
N THR A 126 -19.39 21.33 2.02
CA THR A 126 -19.31 22.21 3.20
C THR A 126 -19.66 23.66 2.83
N LEU A 127 -19.26 24.11 1.64
CA LEU A 127 -19.62 25.42 1.10
C LEU A 127 -21.13 25.56 0.89
N TYR A 128 -21.80 24.52 0.39
CA TYR A 128 -23.25 24.57 0.16
C TYR A 128 -24.05 24.66 1.47
N ILE A 129 -23.58 23.99 2.53
CA ILE A 129 -24.20 24.07 3.85
C ILE A 129 -23.92 25.44 4.48
N MET A 130 -22.70 25.99 4.38
CA MET A 130 -22.38 27.32 4.92
C MET A 130 -23.10 28.47 4.19
N LEU A 131 -23.29 28.38 2.87
CA LEU A 131 -23.99 29.41 2.10
C LEU A 131 -25.49 29.42 2.40
N ASN A 132 -26.11 28.25 2.61
CA ASN A 132 -27.54 28.16 2.91
C ASN A 132 -27.89 28.76 4.29
N TRP A 133 -26.96 28.73 5.24
CA TRP A 133 -27.13 29.37 6.55
C TRP A 133 -26.99 30.89 6.49
N LEU A 134 -26.28 31.44 5.51
CA LEU A 134 -26.12 32.89 5.33
C LEU A 134 -27.38 33.54 4.73
N TRP A 135 -28.13 32.84 3.88
CA TRP A 135 -29.38 33.33 3.28
C TRP A 135 -30.62 33.15 4.18
N MET A 136 -30.52 32.41 5.29
CA MET A 136 -31.63 32.19 6.23
C MET A 136 -31.76 33.27 7.32
N THR A 137 -30.83 34.23 7.40
CA THR A 137 -30.83 35.27 8.45
C THR A 137 -31.24 36.66 7.97
N GLU A 138 -31.82 36.82 6.78
CA GLU A 138 -32.47 38.10 6.43
C GLU A 138 -33.87 38.17 7.08
N PRO A 139 -34.09 39.06 8.07
CA PRO A 139 -35.43 39.29 8.57
C PRO A 139 -36.25 39.96 7.48
N ASN A 140 -37.36 39.32 7.12
CA ASN A 140 -38.41 39.82 6.24
C ASN A 140 -38.85 41.24 6.69
N SER A 141 -38.31 42.26 6.04
CA SER A 141 -38.76 43.65 6.17
C SER A 141 -39.94 43.86 5.23
N ASN A 142 -41.09 44.24 5.82
CA ASN A 142 -42.36 44.65 5.19
C ASN A 142 -42.27 45.19 3.76
#